data_AF-A0A2A7MUX2-F1
#
_entry.id   AF-A0A2A7MUX2-F1
#
_cell.length_a   1.000
_cell.length_b   1.000
_cell.length_c   1.000
_cell.angle_alpha   90.00
_cell.angle_beta   90.00
_cell.angle_gamma   90.00
#
_symmetry.space_group_name_H-M   'P 1'
#
loop_
_entity.id
_entity.type
_entity.pdbx_description
1 polymer ?
#
loop_
_entity_poly.entity_id
_entity_poly.type
_entity_poly.pdbx_seq_one_letter_code
_entity_poly.pdbx_strand_id
1 'polypeptide(L)'
;MAPPQDSEQYTARHLAQMLGLGTTTITNWTKRHQAPLAFRKSGGRILIRWGDLITFLDAHPGLPAVARARDHIRNAGLTEEAVQPSKPQNLAAVARAAHAAARSASQAALTAARKEKDSAAKHLQIVEDLVAAMTSLDRALTTALGGTAE
;
A
#
# COMPACT_ATOMS: atom_id res chain seq x y z
N MET A 1 1.45 7.83 31.39
CA MET A 1 1.82 9.08 30.70
C MET A 1 1.12 9.04 29.35
N ALA A 2 0.39 10.10 28.97
CA ALA A 2 -0.22 10.16 27.64
C ALA A 2 0.90 10.25 26.58
N PRO A 3 0.72 9.67 25.38
CA PRO A 3 1.71 9.80 24.32
C PRO A 3 1.87 11.28 23.93
N PRO A 4 3.09 11.73 23.65
CA PRO A 4 3.37 13.11 23.24
C PRO A 4 2.72 13.42 21.90
N GLN A 5 2.19 14.65 21.76
CA GLN A 5 1.59 15.08 20.50
C GLN A 5 2.60 15.56 19.47
N ASP A 6 2.35 15.33 18.18
CA ASP A 6 3.21 15.78 17.07
C ASP A 6 3.51 17.29 17.10
N SER A 7 2.59 18.10 17.64
CA SER A 7 2.75 19.54 17.78
C SER A 7 3.52 19.96 19.04
N GLU A 8 3.63 19.08 20.03
CA GLU A 8 4.28 19.39 21.30
C GLU A 8 5.78 19.60 21.12
N GLN A 9 6.29 20.60 21.85
CA GLN A 9 7.67 21.02 21.78
C GLN A 9 8.41 20.65 23.05
N TYR A 10 9.54 19.98 22.85
CA TYR A 10 10.36 19.48 23.92
C TYR A 10 11.76 20.08 23.83
N THR A 11 12.35 20.34 25.00
CA THR A 11 13.78 20.68 25.04
C THR A 11 14.61 19.44 24.75
N ALA A 12 15.84 19.62 24.25
CA ALA A 12 16.76 18.51 24.02
C ALA A 12 16.99 17.65 25.27
N ARG A 13 17.03 18.28 26.46
CA ARG A 13 17.15 17.58 27.76
C ARG A 13 15.94 16.72 28.05
N HIS A 14 14.74 17.24 27.82
CA HIS A 14 13.50 16.51 28.07
C HIS A 14 13.36 15.31 27.11
N LEU A 15 13.64 15.50 25.81
CA LEU A 15 13.69 14.40 24.84
C LEU A 15 14.71 13.33 25.24
N ALA A 16 15.90 13.74 25.66
CA ALA A 16 16.94 12.81 26.07
C ALA A 16 16.48 11.93 27.25
N GLN A 17 15.79 12.52 28.23
CA GLN A 17 15.20 11.77 29.35
C GLN A 17 14.08 10.83 28.88
N MET A 18 13.17 11.30 28.02
CA MET A 18 12.07 10.48 27.49
C MET A 18 12.56 9.32 26.63
N LEU A 19 13.71 9.44 25.96
CA LEU A 19 14.24 8.43 25.04
C LEU A 19 15.36 7.57 25.66
N GLY A 20 15.74 7.83 26.91
CA GLY A 20 16.89 7.16 27.54
C GLY A 20 18.23 7.44 26.83
N LEU A 21 18.38 8.63 26.24
CA LEU A 21 19.58 9.04 25.51
C LEU A 21 20.34 10.14 26.26
N GLY A 22 21.59 10.38 25.86
CA GLY A 22 22.33 11.56 26.32
C GLY A 22 21.88 12.84 25.59
N THR A 23 21.75 13.96 26.30
CA THR A 23 21.38 15.28 25.73
C THR A 23 22.29 15.71 24.57
N THR A 24 23.57 15.35 24.64
CA THR A 24 24.56 15.60 23.57
C THR A 24 24.19 14.88 22.28
N THR A 25 23.59 13.69 22.35
CA THR A 25 23.14 12.93 21.18
C THR A 25 22.06 13.69 20.42
N ILE A 26 21.04 14.18 21.14
CA ILE A 26 19.96 14.99 20.56
C ILE A 26 20.52 16.30 19.97
N THR A 27 21.46 16.93 20.69
CA THR A 27 22.11 18.17 20.22
C THR A 27 22.99 17.93 18.99
N ASN A 28 23.62 16.77 18.88
CA ASN A 28 24.40 16.41 17.70
C ASN A 28 23.50 16.19 16.50
N TRP A 29 22.30 15.62 16.68
CA TRP A 29 21.33 15.45 15.61
C TRP A 29 20.89 16.77 14.98
N THR A 30 20.74 17.83 15.79
CA THR A 30 20.38 19.17 15.27
C THR A 30 21.54 19.88 14.55
N LYS A 31 22.78 19.40 14.74
CA LYS A 31 24.00 19.96 14.13
C LYS A 31 24.56 19.13 12.98
N ARG A 32 23.85 18.09 12.54
CA ARG A 32 24.33 17.23 11.43
C ARG A 32 24.43 18.03 10.14
N HIS A 33 25.45 17.72 9.34
CA HIS A 33 25.64 18.33 8.02
C HIS A 33 24.59 17.90 7.00
N GLN A 34 24.09 16.66 7.10
CA GLN A 34 23.06 16.12 6.21
C GLN A 34 21.81 15.81 7.03
N ALA A 35 20.67 16.35 6.55
CA ALA A 35 19.34 16.18 7.14
C ALA A 35 19.32 16.34 8.67
N PRO A 36 19.71 17.52 9.21
CA PRO A 36 19.68 17.74 10.65
C PRO A 36 18.26 17.65 11.20
N LEU A 37 18.16 17.24 12.46
CA LEU A 37 16.91 17.30 13.20
C LEU A 37 16.42 18.74 13.26
N ALA A 38 15.20 18.98 12.76
CA ALA A 38 14.59 20.30 12.76
C ALA A 38 14.34 20.78 14.20
N PHE A 39 14.61 22.06 14.44
CA PHE A 39 14.40 22.68 15.74
C PHE A 39 14.09 24.17 15.61
N ARG A 40 13.47 24.71 16.65
CA ARG A 40 13.24 26.15 16.83
C ARG A 40 14.06 26.65 18.01
N LYS A 41 14.51 27.90 17.92
CA LYS A 41 15.12 28.60 19.06
C LYS A 41 14.06 29.48 19.71
N SER A 42 13.91 29.38 21.02
CA SER A 42 13.06 30.27 21.82
C SER A 42 13.71 30.52 23.18
N GLY A 43 13.89 31.79 23.56
CA GLY A 43 14.52 32.16 24.83
C GLY A 43 15.90 31.54 25.08
N GLY A 44 16.72 31.39 24.04
CA GLY A 44 18.04 30.77 24.12
C GLY A 44 18.03 29.24 24.24
N ARG A 45 16.86 28.59 24.18
CA ARG A 45 16.72 27.13 24.23
C ARG A 45 16.36 26.56 22.87
N ILE A 46 16.84 25.34 22.62
CA ILE A 46 16.46 24.53 21.46
C ILE A 46 15.18 23.77 21.82
N LEU A 47 14.13 23.98 21.02
CA LEU A 47 12.85 23.30 21.09
C LEU A 47 12.68 22.45 19.84
N ILE A 48 12.36 21.18 20.04
CA ILE A 48 12.18 20.18 18.98
C ILE A 48 10.75 19.69 19.09
N ARG A 49 10.03 19.69 17.98
CA ARG A 49 8.68 19.11 17.95
C ARG A 49 8.77 17.60 17.93
N TRP A 50 7.81 16.93 18.57
CA TRP A 50 7.77 15.47 18.56
C TRP A 50 7.69 14.89 17.14
N GLY A 51 6.84 15.45 16.27
CA GLY A 51 6.74 14.98 14.88
C GLY A 51 8.03 15.17 14.06
N ASP A 52 8.78 16.25 14.30
CA ASP A 52 10.08 16.49 13.66
C ASP A 52 11.12 15.45 14.11
N LEU A 53 11.07 15.05 15.38
CA LEU A 53 11.89 13.97 15.91
C LEU A 53 11.54 12.64 15.26
N ILE A 54 10.26 12.24 15.20
CA ILE A 54 9.84 10.99 14.56
C ILE A 54 10.29 10.94 13.10
N THR A 55 10.04 12.02 12.35
CA THR A 55 10.49 12.15 10.95
C THR A 55 12.01 11.97 10.81
N PHE A 56 12.79 12.53 11.73
CA PHE A 56 14.24 12.36 11.75
C PHE A 56 14.67 10.91 12.03
N LEU A 57 14.02 10.24 13.00
CA LEU A 57 14.29 8.84 13.32
C LEU A 57 13.98 7.92 12.12
N ASP A 58 12.90 8.23 11.40
CA ASP A 58 12.46 7.48 10.21
C ASP A 58 13.43 7.64 9.05
N ALA A 59 13.97 8.85 8.86
CA ALA A 59 14.95 9.14 7.81
C ALA A 59 16.35 8.56 8.08
N HIS A 60 16.66 8.17 9.33
CA HIS A 60 18.01 7.74 9.72
C HIS A 60 18.06 6.39 10.47
N PRO A 61 17.50 5.30 9.90
CA PRO A 61 17.42 4.01 10.58
C PRO A 61 18.80 3.38 10.87
N GLY A 62 19.84 3.77 10.13
CA GLY A 62 21.20 3.24 10.29
C GLY A 62 21.98 3.79 11.49
N LEU A 63 21.43 4.76 12.24
CA LEU A 63 22.12 5.31 13.41
C LEU A 63 21.85 4.45 14.66
N PRO A 64 22.88 3.97 15.39
CA PRO A 64 22.66 3.12 16.57
C PRO A 64 21.79 3.76 17.65
N ALA A 65 21.94 5.08 17.86
CA ALA A 65 21.14 5.82 18.82
C ALA A 65 19.67 6.01 18.38
N VAL A 66 19.40 5.97 17.06
CA VAL A 66 18.03 6.01 16.52
C VAL A 66 17.32 4.69 16.75
N ALA A 67 18.01 3.57 16.55
CA ALA A 67 17.45 2.25 16.86
C ALA A 67 17.03 2.16 18.34
N ARG A 68 17.92 2.58 19.25
CA ARG A 68 17.61 2.64 20.70
C ARG A 68 16.44 3.57 21.02
N ALA A 69 16.38 4.75 20.39
CA ALA A 69 15.27 5.68 20.56
C ALA A 69 13.94 5.05 20.13
N ARG A 70 13.90 4.39 18.96
CA ARG A 70 12.72 3.72 18.43
C ARG A 70 12.27 2.56 19.31
N ASP A 71 13.21 1.74 19.79
CA ASP A 71 12.90 0.65 20.71
C ASP A 71 12.32 1.19 22.03
N HIS A 72 12.89 2.29 22.54
CA HIS A 72 12.38 2.93 23.74
C HIS A 72 10.98 3.52 23.54
N ILE A 73 10.74 4.24 22.44
CA ILE A 73 9.43 4.78 22.09
C ILE A 73 8.38 3.68 22.02
N ARG A 74 8.72 2.55 21.39
CA ARG A 74 7.85 1.37 21.29
C ARG A 74 7.55 0.74 22.65
N ASN A 75 8.58 0.52 23.46
CA ASN A 75 8.45 -0.14 24.76
C ASN A 75 7.75 0.73 25.80
N ALA A 76 7.95 2.06 25.73
CA ALA A 76 7.34 3.02 26.64
C ALA A 76 5.92 3.45 26.21
N GLY A 77 5.44 3.00 25.04
CA GLY A 77 4.13 3.40 24.51
C GLY A 77 4.04 4.90 24.20
N LEU A 78 5.17 5.54 23.87
CA LEU A 78 5.27 6.98 23.57
C LEU A 78 4.95 7.32 22.12
N THR A 79 4.38 6.38 21.37
CA THR A 79 3.79 6.66 20.06
C THR A 79 2.44 7.33 20.27
N GLU A 80 2.31 8.58 19.81
CA GLU A 80 1.01 9.07 19.36
C GLU A 80 0.56 8.12 18.25
N GLU A 81 -0.68 7.68 18.28
CA GLU A 81 -1.22 6.70 17.33
C GLU A 81 -1.45 7.37 15.96
N ALA A 82 -0.41 7.96 15.37
CA ALA A 82 -0.33 8.31 13.96
C ALA A 82 0.28 7.10 13.24
N VAL A 83 -0.60 6.31 12.63
CA VAL A 83 -0.44 4.92 12.16
C VAL A 83 -0.70 3.90 13.27
N GLN A 84 -1.99 3.62 13.50
CA GLN A 84 -2.47 2.48 14.27
C GLN A 84 -1.65 1.20 13.96
N PRO A 85 -0.97 0.58 14.94
CA PRO A 85 -0.86 -0.87 14.92
C PRO A 85 -2.24 -1.37 15.34
N SER A 86 -3.09 -1.71 14.36
CA SER A 86 -4.47 -2.10 14.67
C SER A 86 -4.44 -3.19 15.73
N LYS A 87 -5.16 -2.97 16.83
CA LYS A 87 -5.40 -3.98 17.88
C LYS A 87 -5.61 -5.34 17.21
N PRO A 88 -5.14 -6.47 17.76
CA PRO A 88 -5.27 -7.79 17.12
C PRO A 88 -6.72 -8.12 16.71
N GLN A 89 -7.71 -7.56 17.39
CA GLN A 89 -9.14 -7.67 17.05
C GLN A 89 -9.53 -6.86 15.80
N ASN A 90 -8.94 -5.69 15.55
CA ASN A 90 -9.13 -4.90 14.33
C ASN A 90 -8.36 -5.49 13.14
N LEU A 91 -7.14 -6.04 13.33
CA LEU A 91 -6.43 -6.75 12.25
C LEU A 91 -7.21 -7.98 11.78
N ALA A 92 -7.79 -8.75 12.69
CA ALA A 92 -8.61 -9.90 12.32
C ALA A 92 -9.89 -9.50 11.57
N ALA A 93 -10.50 -8.36 11.91
CA ALA A 93 -11.66 -7.82 11.20
C ALA A 93 -11.28 -7.29 9.82
N VAL A 94 -10.17 -6.55 9.71
CA VAL A 94 -9.64 -6.04 8.43
C VAL A 94 -9.18 -7.19 7.53
N ALA A 95 -8.51 -8.21 8.06
CA ALA A 95 -8.11 -9.39 7.31
C ALA A 95 -9.32 -10.17 6.78
N ARG A 96 -10.37 -10.33 7.60
CA ARG A 96 -11.63 -10.95 7.15
C ARG A 96 -12.33 -10.11 6.08
N ALA A 97 -12.41 -8.80 6.26
CA ALA A 97 -13.00 -7.89 5.28
C ALA A 97 -12.22 -7.89 3.95
N ALA A 98 -10.89 -7.84 4.02
CA ALA A 98 -10.01 -7.92 2.85
C ALA A 98 -10.15 -9.28 2.15
N HIS A 99 -10.23 -10.38 2.91
CA HIS A 99 -10.42 -11.70 2.31
C HIS A 99 -11.79 -11.84 1.63
N ALA A 100 -12.85 -11.32 2.25
CA ALA A 100 -14.18 -11.28 1.66
C ALA A 100 -14.21 -10.43 0.36
N ALA A 101 -13.57 -9.26 0.38
CA ALA A 101 -13.45 -8.38 -0.78
C ALA A 101 -12.65 -9.05 -1.91
N ALA A 102 -11.50 -9.66 -1.59
CA ALA A 102 -10.67 -10.39 -2.57
C ALA A 102 -11.44 -11.58 -3.18
N ARG A 103 -12.21 -12.31 -2.37
CA ARG A 103 -13.03 -13.42 -2.86
C ARG A 103 -14.16 -12.92 -3.76
N SER A 104 -14.83 -11.83 -3.38
CA SER A 104 -15.87 -11.19 -4.20
C SER A 104 -15.31 -10.72 -5.55
N ALA A 105 -14.17 -10.03 -5.54
CA ALA A 105 -13.47 -9.60 -6.75
C ALA A 105 -13.05 -10.77 -7.63
N SER A 106 -12.51 -11.85 -7.04
CA SER A 106 -12.13 -13.07 -7.76
C SER A 106 -13.35 -13.77 -8.38
N GLN A 107 -14.47 -13.82 -7.67
CA GLN A 107 -15.72 -14.42 -8.15
C GLN A 107 -16.32 -13.59 -9.30
N ALA A 108 -16.28 -12.26 -9.20
CA ALA A 108 -16.71 -11.35 -10.25
C ALA A 108 -15.83 -11.51 -11.50
N ALA A 109 -14.50 -11.58 -11.33
CA ALA A 109 -13.57 -11.83 -12.42
C ALA A 109 -13.80 -13.19 -13.10
N LEU A 110 -14.02 -14.26 -12.33
CA LEU A 110 -14.36 -15.58 -12.87
C LEU A 110 -15.68 -15.57 -13.66
N THR A 111 -16.68 -14.81 -13.19
CA THR A 111 -17.97 -14.69 -13.87
C THR A 111 -17.82 -13.92 -15.18
N ALA A 112 -17.06 -12.84 -15.17
CA ALA A 112 -16.74 -12.07 -16.37
C ALA A 112 -15.98 -12.91 -17.41
N ALA A 113 -14.95 -13.65 -16.98
CA ALA A 113 -14.17 -14.52 -17.85
C ALA A 113 -15.03 -15.65 -18.46
N ARG A 114 -15.98 -16.22 -17.70
CA ARG A 114 -16.93 -17.21 -18.23
C ARG A 114 -17.86 -16.61 -19.28
N LYS A 115 -18.39 -15.42 -19.02
CA LYS A 115 -19.26 -14.71 -19.98
C LYS A 115 -18.53 -14.40 -21.28
N GLU A 116 -17.26 -14.00 -21.20
CA GLU A 116 -16.43 -13.73 -22.37
C GLU A 116 -16.14 -15.02 -23.16
N LYS A 117 -15.83 -16.13 -22.47
CA LYS A 117 -15.69 -17.45 -23.10
C LYS A 117 -16.96 -17.88 -23.83
N ASP A 118 -18.13 -17.72 -23.21
CA ASP A 118 -19.42 -18.09 -23.83
C ASP A 118 -19.74 -17.19 -25.03
N SER A 119 -19.37 -15.91 -24.97
CA SER A 119 -19.46 -15.01 -26.12
C SER A 119 -18.54 -15.47 -27.26
N ALA A 120 -17.28 -15.78 -26.97
CA ALA A 120 -16.34 -16.27 -27.97
C ALA A 120 -16.84 -17.57 -28.63
N ALA A 121 -17.42 -18.50 -27.86
CA ALA A 121 -18.01 -19.72 -28.38
C ALA A 121 -19.18 -19.45 -29.34
N LYS A 122 -20.05 -18.50 -29.02
CA LYS A 122 -21.14 -18.08 -29.92
C LYS A 122 -20.62 -17.47 -31.22
N HIS A 123 -19.58 -16.64 -31.13
CA HIS A 123 -18.98 -16.04 -32.32
C HIS A 123 -18.34 -17.11 -33.21
N LEU A 124 -17.69 -18.12 -32.62
CA LEU A 124 -17.16 -19.26 -33.37
C LEU A 124 -18.26 -20.02 -34.11
N GLN A 125 -19.38 -20.32 -33.43
CA GLN A 125 -20.52 -21.00 -34.06
C GLN A 125 -21.06 -20.23 -35.27
N ILE A 126 -21.19 -18.91 -35.17
CA ILE A 126 -21.65 -18.06 -36.28
C ILE A 126 -20.70 -18.17 -37.48
N VAL A 127 -19.39 -18.23 -37.24
CA VAL A 127 -18.39 -18.40 -38.30
C VAL A 127 -18.48 -19.79 -38.93
N GLU A 128 -18.65 -20.84 -38.13
CA GLU A 128 -18.84 -22.21 -38.62
C GLU A 128 -20.10 -22.35 -39.48
N ASP A 129 -21.22 -21.77 -39.03
CA ASP A 129 -22.48 -21.76 -39.78
C ASP A 129 -22.33 -21.02 -41.11
N LEU A 130 -21.59 -19.90 -41.12
CA LEU A 130 -21.31 -19.15 -42.34
C LEU A 130 -20.47 -19.97 -43.34
N VAL A 131 -19.42 -20.65 -42.87
CA VAL A 131 -18.58 -21.52 -43.71
C VAL A 131 -19.41 -22.67 -44.28
N ALA A 132 -20.30 -23.27 -43.49
CA ALA A 132 -21.20 -24.31 -43.95
C ALA A 132 -22.16 -23.81 -45.03
N ALA A 133 -22.71 -22.60 -44.86
CA ALA A 133 -23.57 -21.95 -45.85
C ALA A 133 -22.84 -21.61 -47.15
N MET A 134 -21.60 -21.13 -47.09
CA MET A 134 -20.77 -20.90 -48.28
C MET A 134 -20.50 -22.22 -49.02
N THR A 135 -20.18 -23.28 -48.28
CA THR A 135 -19.93 -24.60 -48.87
C THR A 135 -21.18 -25.18 -49.55
N SER A 136 -22.37 -24.98 -48.98
CA SER A 136 -23.62 -25.43 -49.59
C SER A 136 -23.98 -24.63 -50.84
N LEU A 137 -23.72 -23.32 -50.83
CA LEU A 137 -23.86 -22.45 -52.00
C LEU A 137 -22.93 -22.87 -53.14
N ASP A 138 -21.65 -23.13 -52.85
CA ASP A 138 -20.67 -23.59 -53.85
C ASP A 138 -21.09 -24.92 -54.50
N ARG A 139 -21.61 -25.86 -53.71
CA ARG A 139 -22.17 -27.12 -54.25
C ARG A 139 -23.39 -26.87 -55.12
N ALA A 140 -24.31 -26.00 -54.70
CA ALA A 140 -25.50 -25.67 -55.48
C ALA A 140 -25.13 -25.01 -56.82
N LEU A 141 -24.16 -24.09 -56.82
CA LEU A 141 -23.62 -23.47 -58.03
C LEU A 141 -22.93 -24.48 -58.93
N THR A 142 -22.12 -25.39 -58.38
CA THR A 142 -21.46 -26.45 -59.14
C THR A 142 -22.47 -27.38 -59.81
N THR A 143 -23.53 -27.77 -59.11
CA THR A 143 -24.62 -28.59 -59.68
C THR A 143 -25.38 -27.82 -60.77
N ALA A 144 -25.71 -26.55 -60.54
CA ALA A 144 -26.43 -25.73 -61.52
C ALA A 144 -25.62 -25.47 -62.80
N LEU A 145 -24.29 -25.33 -62.68
CA LEU A 145 -23.39 -25.08 -63.80
C LEU A 145 -22.89 -26.36 -64.49
N GLY A 146 -22.84 -27.50 -63.78
CA GLY A 146 -22.48 -28.80 -64.33
C GLY A 146 -23.65 -29.57 -64.95
N GLY A 147 -24.90 -29.21 -64.62
CA GLY A 147 -26.12 -29.80 -65.16
C GLY A 147 -26.58 -29.23 -66.52
N THR A 148 -25.79 -28.37 -67.16
CA THR A 148 -26.09 -27.76 -68.48
C THR A 148 -25.35 -28.45 -69.65
N ALA A 149 -24.85 -29.66 -69.43
CA ALA A 149 -24.24 -30.51 -70.45
C ALA A 149 -25.07 -31.78 -70.68
N GLU A 150 -26.30 -31.61 -71.18
CA GLU A 150 -27.04 -32.63 -71.95
C GLU A 150 -27.63 -31.97 -73.21
#